data_AF-R5JRM5-F1
#
_entry.id   AF-R5JRM5-F1
#
_cell.length_a   1.000
_cell.length_b   1.000
_cell.length_c   1.000
_cell.angle_alpha   90.00
_cell.angle_beta   90.00
_cell.angle_gamma   90.00
#
_symmetry.space_group_name_H-M   'P 1'
#
loop_
_entity.id
_entity.type
_entity.pdbx_description
1 polymer ?
#
loop_
_entity_poly.entity_id
_entity_poly.type
_entity_poly.pdbx_seq_one_letter_code
_entity_poly.pdbx_strand_id
1 'polypeptide(L)'
;MKKILIMRIRFLYLFVGTIIIIALFIIWLFKRPCEQWERPANVPVSAIWKGGCDGGNWLELVDIKDDTIRLRIYRDWNGELILDADFVSENCKDLHLTVANWNEYIDYFDGTKIYSKTQLDSSCCRLFPVFPAYYEEKNID
;
A
#
# COMPACT_ATOMS: atom_id res chain seq x y z
N MET A 1 41.89 41.23 -2.12
CA MET A 1 40.42 41.12 -2.35
C MET A 1 40.03 40.19 -3.50
N LYS A 2 40.49 40.38 -4.75
CA LYS A 2 40.09 39.52 -5.91
C LYS A 2 40.34 38.01 -5.72
N LYS A 3 41.47 37.59 -5.15
CA LYS A 3 41.77 36.16 -4.89
C LYS A 3 40.81 35.48 -3.90
N ILE A 4 40.40 36.21 -2.85
CA ILE A 4 39.43 35.73 -1.85
C ILE A 4 38.05 35.60 -2.48
N LEU A 5 37.65 36.56 -3.33
CA LEU A 5 36.39 36.50 -4.07
C LEU A 5 36.34 35.30 -5.04
N ILE A 6 37.41 35.08 -5.82
CA ILE A 6 37.52 33.94 -6.74
C ILE A 6 37.46 32.60 -5.98
N MET A 7 38.13 32.52 -4.83
CA MET A 7 38.11 31.33 -3.97
C MET A 7 36.71 31.06 -3.41
N ARG A 8 35.99 32.09 -2.93
CA ARG A 8 34.59 31.96 -2.47
C ARG A 8 33.65 31.52 -3.58
N ILE A 9 33.81 32.05 -4.79
CA ILE A 9 33.01 31.67 -5.97
C ILE A 9 33.25 30.19 -6.32
N ARG A 10 34.50 29.72 -6.30
CA ARG A 10 34.83 28.30 -6.53
C ARG A 10 34.22 27.38 -5.47
N PHE A 11 34.30 27.75 -4.20
CA PHE A 11 33.66 27.00 -3.11
C PHE A 11 32.15 26.96 -3.25
N LEU A 12 31.52 28.07 -3.69
CA LEU A 12 30.09 28.10 -3.96
C LEU A 12 29.70 27.15 -5.09
N TYR A 13 30.44 27.13 -6.20
CA TYR A 13 30.18 26.20 -7.30
C TYR A 13 30.36 24.74 -6.88
N LEU A 14 31.39 24.44 -6.07
CA LEU A 14 31.58 23.09 -5.52
C LEU A 14 30.41 22.69 -4.62
N PHE A 15 29.97 23.59 -3.75
CA PHE A 15 28.86 23.33 -2.84
C PHE A 15 27.54 23.09 -3.58
N VAL A 16 27.21 23.94 -4.57
CA VAL A 16 26.03 23.77 -5.41
C VAL A 16 26.11 22.49 -6.23
N GLY A 17 27.28 22.18 -6.80
CA GLY A 17 27.51 20.92 -7.52
C GLY A 17 27.25 19.69 -6.66
N THR A 18 27.74 19.69 -5.41
CA THR A 18 27.49 18.60 -4.46
C THR A 18 26.01 18.44 -4.13
N ILE A 19 25.28 19.54 -3.92
CA ILE A 19 23.83 19.49 -3.66
C ILE A 19 23.09 18.85 -4.85
N ILE A 20 23.44 19.22 -6.08
CA ILE A 20 22.82 18.67 -7.28
C ILE A 20 23.09 17.16 -7.38
N ILE A 21 24.33 16.73 -7.15
CA ILE A 21 24.70 15.30 -7.18
C ILE A 21 23.92 14.52 -6.12
N ILE A 22 23.80 15.04 -4.90
CA ILE A 22 23.02 14.40 -3.83
C ILE A 22 21.54 14.30 -4.23
N ALA A 23 20.95 15.38 -4.76
CA ALA A 23 19.55 15.37 -5.21
C ALA A 23 19.31 14.33 -6.31
N LEU A 24 20.21 14.24 -7.29
CA LEU A 24 20.14 13.23 -8.35
C LEU A 24 20.29 11.80 -7.81
N PHE A 25 21.19 11.58 -6.86
CA PHE A 25 21.37 10.29 -6.20
C PHE A 25 20.11 9.87 -5.42
N ILE A 26 19.49 10.80 -4.69
CA ILE A 26 18.24 10.57 -3.98
C ILE A 26 17.12 10.20 -4.97
N ILE A 27 16.95 10.98 -6.05
CA ILE A 27 15.96 10.67 -7.10
C ILE A 27 16.20 9.29 -7.69
N TRP A 28 17.45 8.91 -7.91
CA TRP A 28 17.81 7.60 -8.43
C TRP A 28 17.48 6.46 -7.45
N LEU A 29 17.70 6.66 -6.15
CA LEU A 29 17.31 5.69 -5.11
C LEU A 29 15.80 5.45 -5.10
N PHE A 30 14.99 6.51 -5.13
CA PHE A 30 13.52 6.41 -5.13
C PHE A 30 12.92 5.87 -6.43
N LYS A 31 13.65 5.94 -7.55
CA LYS A 31 13.19 5.43 -8.85
C LYS A 31 13.55 3.97 -9.13
N ARG A 32 14.16 3.27 -8.18
CA ARG A 32 14.44 1.84 -8.39
C ARG A 32 13.11 1.08 -8.50
N PRO A 33 12.94 0.24 -9.54
CA PRO A 33 11.78 -0.64 -9.60
C PRO A 33 11.83 -1.56 -8.39
N CYS A 34 10.72 -1.67 -7.68
CA CYS A 34 10.63 -2.56 -6.55
C CYS A 34 10.46 -3.99 -7.06
N GLU A 35 11.19 -4.91 -6.46
CA GLU A 35 11.09 -6.32 -6.81
C GLU A 35 9.63 -6.75 -6.57
N GLN A 36 9.03 -7.38 -7.58
CA GLN A 36 7.67 -7.87 -7.45
C GLN A 36 7.69 -8.99 -6.39
N TRP A 37 6.89 -8.84 -5.35
CA TRP A 37 6.83 -9.81 -4.27
C TRP A 37 6.45 -11.19 -4.80
N GLU A 38 7.29 -12.19 -4.52
CA GLU A 38 7.02 -13.57 -4.90
C GLU A 38 5.85 -14.09 -4.05
N ARG A 39 4.81 -14.58 -4.73
CA ARG A 39 3.61 -15.10 -4.04
C ARG A 39 3.97 -16.40 -3.30
N PRO A 40 3.82 -16.46 -1.97
CA PRO A 40 4.02 -17.70 -1.23
C PRO A 40 3.07 -18.80 -1.70
N ALA A 41 3.50 -20.07 -1.62
CA ALA A 41 2.73 -21.21 -2.09
C ALA A 41 1.34 -21.36 -1.44
N ASN A 42 1.18 -20.84 -0.22
CA ASN A 42 -0.06 -20.91 0.56
C ASN A 42 -1.08 -19.81 0.18
N VAL A 43 -0.66 -18.82 -0.61
CA VAL A 43 -1.54 -17.73 -1.06
C VAL A 43 -2.32 -18.16 -2.32
N PRO A 44 -3.66 -18.04 -2.33
CA PRO A 44 -4.48 -18.37 -3.50
C PRO A 44 -4.08 -17.62 -4.76
N VAL A 45 -4.32 -18.24 -5.92
CA VAL A 45 -3.99 -17.63 -7.21
C VAL A 45 -4.81 -16.38 -7.54
N SER A 46 -6.00 -16.30 -6.95
CA SER A 46 -6.97 -15.20 -6.96
C SER A 46 -6.52 -13.99 -6.13
N ALA A 47 -5.59 -14.17 -5.20
CA ALA A 47 -5.15 -13.09 -4.34
C ALA A 47 -4.23 -12.13 -5.09
N ILE A 48 -4.40 -10.83 -4.83
CA ILE A 48 -3.68 -9.75 -5.48
C ILE A 48 -2.80 -9.02 -4.46
N TRP A 49 -1.57 -8.72 -4.85
CA TRP A 49 -0.63 -7.97 -4.03
C TRP A 49 -1.12 -6.54 -3.78
N LYS A 50 -1.14 -6.13 -2.51
CA LYS A 50 -1.48 -4.79 -2.04
C LYS A 50 -0.42 -4.31 -1.07
N GLY A 51 0.45 -3.43 -1.56
CA GLY A 51 1.58 -2.92 -0.81
C GLY A 51 2.61 -2.24 -1.68
N GLY A 52 3.66 -1.74 -1.04
CA GLY A 52 4.77 -1.05 -1.67
C GLY A 52 6.07 -1.84 -1.58
N CYS A 53 7.17 -1.10 -1.67
CA CYS A 53 8.53 -1.64 -1.58
C CYS A 53 8.89 -2.04 -0.14
N ASP A 54 8.20 -1.46 0.84
CA ASP A 54 8.43 -1.68 2.27
C ASP A 54 7.58 -2.81 2.85
N GLY A 55 6.79 -3.49 2.01
CA GLY A 55 5.92 -4.60 2.42
C GLY A 55 4.46 -4.39 2.04
N GLY A 56 3.64 -5.37 2.44
CA GLY A 56 2.22 -5.39 2.11
C GLY A 56 1.55 -6.71 2.45
N ASN A 57 0.40 -6.94 1.83
CA ASN A 57 -0.38 -8.17 1.99
C ASN A 57 -0.95 -8.64 0.66
N TRP A 58 -1.24 -9.93 0.59
CA TRP A 58 -2.03 -10.48 -0.49
C TRP A 58 -3.50 -10.45 -0.10
N LEU A 59 -4.35 -9.87 -0.95
CA LEU A 59 -5.79 -9.76 -0.70
C LEU A 59 -6.56 -10.61 -1.70
N GLU A 60 -7.42 -11.50 -1.21
CA GLU A 60 -8.37 -12.26 -2.02
C GLU A 60 -9.77 -11.70 -1.82
N LEU A 61 -10.45 -11.40 -2.94
CA LEU A 61 -11.88 -11.13 -2.93
C LEU A 61 -12.65 -12.45 -2.75
N VAL A 62 -13.44 -12.53 -1.68
CA VAL A 62 -14.32 -13.68 -1.42
C VAL A 62 -15.73 -13.42 -1.93
N ASP A 63 -16.29 -12.26 -1.59
CA ASP A 63 -17.67 -11.90 -1.91
C ASP A 63 -17.88 -10.38 -1.87
N ILE A 64 -18.93 -9.90 -2.54
CA ILE A 64 -19.44 -8.53 -2.41
C ILE A 64 -20.93 -8.62 -2.16
N LYS A 65 -21.35 -8.10 -1.01
CA LYS A 65 -22.75 -7.89 -0.62
C LYS A 65 -23.05 -6.40 -0.69
N ASP A 66 -24.32 -6.03 -0.60
CA ASP A 66 -24.80 -4.65 -0.82
C ASP A 66 -23.90 -3.59 -0.17
N ASP A 67 -23.64 -3.72 1.13
CA ASP A 67 -22.89 -2.72 1.91
C ASP A 67 -21.50 -3.21 2.38
N THR A 68 -21.12 -4.44 2.02
CA THR A 68 -19.89 -5.07 2.53
C THR A 68 -19.10 -5.78 1.44
N ILE A 69 -17.78 -5.75 1.60
CA ILE A 69 -16.86 -6.52 0.78
C ILE A 69 -16.14 -7.53 1.68
N ARG A 70 -16.21 -8.81 1.34
CA ARG A 70 -15.50 -9.85 2.08
C ARG A 70 -14.13 -10.06 1.48
N LEU A 71 -13.10 -9.86 2.29
CA LEU A 71 -11.71 -10.03 1.89
C LEU A 71 -10.99 -10.98 2.83
N ARG A 72 -10.11 -11.79 2.23
CA ARG A 72 -9.08 -12.53 2.96
C ARG A 72 -7.75 -11.85 2.76
N ILE A 73 -7.02 -11.67 3.85
CA ILE A 73 -5.74 -11.00 3.89
C ILE A 73 -4.68 -12.03 4.29
N TYR A 74 -3.66 -12.19 3.45
CA TYR A 74 -2.57 -13.11 3.69
C TYR A 74 -1.25 -12.36 3.88
N ARG A 75 -0.41 -12.95 4.72
CA ARG A 75 0.93 -12.46 5.03
C ARG A 75 1.85 -12.60 3.82
N ASP A 76 2.68 -11.59 3.62
CA ASP A 76 3.63 -11.50 2.51
C ASP A 76 4.73 -12.56 2.54
N TRP A 77 5.32 -12.86 3.71
CA TRP A 77 6.50 -13.73 3.80
C TRP A 77 6.23 -15.24 3.93
N ASN A 78 5.03 -15.67 4.35
CA ASN A 78 4.70 -17.11 4.44
C ASN A 78 3.32 -17.48 3.88
N GLY A 79 2.50 -16.50 3.49
CA GLY A 79 1.16 -16.74 2.98
C GLY A 79 0.12 -17.18 4.01
N GLU A 80 0.40 -17.06 5.31
CA GLU A 80 -0.60 -17.34 6.35
C GLU A 80 -1.77 -16.37 6.25
N LEU A 81 -2.99 -16.89 6.44
CA LEU A 81 -4.19 -16.07 6.58
C LEU A 81 -4.11 -15.24 7.87
N ILE A 82 -4.16 -13.92 7.72
CA ILE A 82 -4.18 -12.97 8.83
C ILE A 82 -5.62 -12.69 9.25
N LEU A 83 -6.51 -12.47 8.26
CA LEU A 83 -7.88 -12.00 8.50
C LEU A 83 -8.79 -12.48 7.37
N ASP A 84 -9.94 -13.03 7.73
CA ASP A 84 -11.08 -13.28 6.84
C ASP A 84 -12.30 -12.57 7.43
N ALA A 85 -12.70 -11.44 6.84
CA ALA A 85 -13.76 -10.59 7.38
C ALA A 85 -14.55 -9.89 6.28
N ASP A 86 -15.79 -9.54 6.61
CA ASP A 86 -16.56 -8.54 5.87
C ASP A 86 -16.01 -7.15 6.25
N PHE A 87 -15.86 -6.26 5.27
CA PHE A 87 -15.39 -4.89 5.48
C PHE A 87 -16.48 -3.88 5.10
N VAL A 88 -16.68 -2.89 5.96
CA VAL A 88 -17.60 -1.76 5.75
C VAL A 88 -16.84 -0.47 5.53
N SER A 89 -17.27 0.34 4.57
CA SER A 89 -16.67 1.66 4.35
C SER A 89 -17.25 2.69 5.33
N GLU A 90 -16.40 3.42 6.05
CA GLU A 90 -16.85 4.49 6.95
C GLU A 90 -16.61 5.86 6.30
N ASN A 91 -17.65 6.70 6.23
CA ASN A 91 -17.60 8.06 5.66
C ASN A 91 -17.19 8.14 4.16
N CYS A 92 -17.46 7.07 3.41
CA CYS A 92 -17.11 6.94 1.99
C CYS A 92 -18.36 7.01 1.11
N LYS A 93 -18.90 8.22 0.90
CA LYS A 93 -20.16 8.39 0.17
C LYS A 93 -20.12 7.91 -1.28
N ASP A 94 -18.93 7.92 -1.91
CA ASP A 94 -18.77 7.67 -3.34
C ASP A 94 -17.93 6.41 -3.66
N LEU A 95 -17.61 5.58 -2.66
CA LEU A 95 -16.85 4.36 -2.89
C LEU A 95 -17.78 3.18 -3.16
N HIS A 96 -17.97 2.85 -4.44
CA HIS A 96 -18.71 1.66 -4.85
C HIS A 96 -17.75 0.60 -5.38
N LEU A 97 -17.48 -0.42 -4.56
CA LEU A 97 -16.64 -1.55 -4.93
C LEU A 97 -17.46 -2.63 -5.64
N THR A 98 -16.90 -3.17 -6.71
CA THR A 98 -17.46 -4.24 -7.53
C THR A 98 -16.38 -5.26 -7.82
N VAL A 99 -16.77 -6.45 -8.28
CA VAL A 99 -15.83 -7.50 -8.68
C VAL A 99 -14.85 -6.99 -9.75
N ALA A 100 -15.30 -6.07 -10.61
CA ALA A 100 -14.48 -5.53 -11.69
C ALA A 100 -13.47 -4.45 -11.22
N ASN A 101 -13.77 -3.71 -10.13
CA ASN A 101 -13.01 -2.51 -9.78
C ASN A 101 -12.30 -2.56 -8.43
N TRP A 102 -12.58 -3.55 -7.57
CA TRP A 102 -12.07 -3.54 -6.20
C TRP A 102 -10.54 -3.46 -6.15
N ASN A 103 -9.87 -4.14 -7.09
CA ASN A 103 -8.43 -4.15 -7.19
C ASN A 103 -7.86 -2.77 -7.58
N GLU A 104 -8.60 -1.93 -8.27
CA GLU A 104 -8.09 -0.59 -8.59
C GLU A 104 -8.14 0.33 -7.36
N TYR A 105 -9.21 0.20 -6.58
CA TYR A 105 -9.51 1.13 -5.49
C TYR A 105 -8.93 0.70 -4.15
N ILE A 106 -8.78 -0.59 -3.87
CA ILE A 106 -8.12 -1.06 -2.64
C ILE A 106 -6.61 -0.82 -2.75
N ASP A 107 -6.05 -0.15 -1.74
CA ASP A 107 -4.65 0.27 -1.73
C ASP A 107 -3.78 -0.65 -0.84
N TYR A 108 -3.96 -0.60 0.48
CA TYR A 108 -3.21 -1.44 1.42
C TYR A 108 -3.97 -1.68 2.74
N PHE A 109 -3.54 -2.70 3.48
CA PHE A 109 -4.00 -3.02 4.83
C PHE A 109 -2.95 -2.60 5.85
N ASP A 110 -3.33 -1.88 6.92
CA ASP A 110 -2.40 -1.37 7.94
C ASP A 110 -2.24 -2.30 9.16
N GLY A 111 -2.86 -3.48 9.14
CA GLY A 111 -2.98 -4.38 10.29
C GLY A 111 -4.32 -4.26 11.03
N THR A 112 -5.09 -3.21 10.78
CA THR A 112 -6.40 -2.96 11.42
C THR A 112 -7.51 -2.69 10.42
N LYS A 113 -7.23 -1.98 9.33
CA LYS A 113 -8.21 -1.54 8.33
C LYS A 113 -7.58 -1.42 6.96
N ILE A 114 -8.43 -1.34 5.94
CA ILE A 114 -8.01 -1.19 4.55
C ILE A 114 -8.16 0.27 4.13
N TYR A 115 -7.13 0.79 3.46
CA TYR A 115 -7.17 2.08 2.81
C TYR A 115 -7.56 1.90 1.34
N SER A 116 -8.41 2.79 0.83
CA SER A 116 -8.79 2.84 -0.57
C SER A 116 -8.50 4.20 -1.20
N LYS A 117 -8.24 4.16 -2.49
CA LYS A 117 -8.23 5.32 -3.37
C LYS A 117 -9.68 5.73 -3.61
N THR A 118 -9.95 7.01 -3.53
CA THR A 118 -11.26 7.60 -3.83
C THR A 118 -11.38 7.89 -5.32
N GLN A 119 -12.60 7.82 -5.86
CA GLN A 119 -12.88 8.02 -7.29
C GLN A 119 -12.79 9.51 -7.72
N LEU A 120 -12.98 10.46 -6.80
CA LEU A 120 -13.20 11.87 -7.16
C LEU A 120 -12.39 12.91 -6.37
N ASP A 121 -11.91 12.63 -5.16
CA ASP A 121 -11.16 13.61 -4.36
C ASP A 121 -10.06 12.92 -3.54
N SER A 122 -8.99 13.62 -3.19
CA SER A 122 -7.81 13.10 -2.47
C SER A 122 -8.05 12.61 -1.03
N SER A 123 -9.31 12.43 -0.61
CA SER A 123 -9.69 11.90 0.69
C SER A 123 -9.62 10.36 0.72
N CYS A 124 -8.55 9.80 1.30
CA CYS A 124 -8.42 8.34 1.45
C CYS A 124 -9.61 7.75 2.23
N CYS A 125 -10.30 6.80 1.59
CA CYS A 125 -11.39 6.06 2.19
C CYS A 125 -10.89 4.90 3.02
N ARG A 126 -11.61 4.53 4.07
CA ARG A 126 -11.20 3.49 5.03
C ARG A 126 -12.30 2.45 5.16
N LEU A 127 -11.90 1.19 5.08
CA LEU A 127 -12.78 0.06 5.29
C LEU A 127 -12.38 -0.68 6.55
N PHE A 128 -13.33 -0.84 7.47
CA PHE A 128 -13.12 -1.47 8.75
C PHE A 128 -13.66 -2.90 8.73
N PRO A 129 -12.95 -3.87 9.31
CA PRO A 129 -13.45 -5.23 9.43
C PRO A 129 -14.62 -5.28 10.41
N VAL A 130 -15.63 -6.07 10.05
CA VAL A 130 -16.77 -6.42 10.90
C VAL A 130 -16.43 -7.71 11.65
N PHE A 131 -16.67 -7.72 12.96
CA PHE A 131 -16.42 -8.86 13.85
C PHE A 131 -17.74 -9.49 14.35
N PRO A 132 -17.78 -10.80 14.69
CA PRO A 132 -16.66 -11.74 14.65
C PRO A 132 -16.22 -12.02 13.21
N ALA A 133 -14.91 -12.13 13.03
CA ALA A 133 -14.34 -12.47 11.73
C ALA A 133 -14.45 -13.99 11.50
N TYR A 134 -14.55 -14.43 10.25
CA TYR A 134 -14.80 -15.83 9.90
C TYR A 134 -13.67 -16.78 10.35
N TYR A 135 -12.46 -16.27 10.59
CA TYR A 135 -11.35 -17.06 11.11
C TYR A 135 -11.39 -17.23 12.64
N GLU A 136 -12.10 -16.35 13.37
CA GLU A 136 -12.25 -16.42 14.82
C GLU A 136 -13.36 -17.39 15.26
N GLU A 137 -14.38 -17.63 14.42
CA GLU A 137 -15.45 -18.59 14.71
C GLU A 137 -14.98 -20.06 14.73
N LYS A 138 -13.76 -20.36 14.28
CA LYS A 138 -13.24 -21.73 14.19
C LYS A 138 -12.73 -22.35 15.50
N ASN A 139 -12.84 -21.66 16.64
CA ASN A 139 -12.36 -22.15 17.94
C ASN A 139 -13.48 -22.24 18.99
N ILE A 140 -14.49 -23.08 18.73
CA ILE A 140 -15.38 -23.59 19.78
C ILE A 140 -15.45 -25.11 19.60
N ASP A 141 -14.47 -25.79 20.19
CA ASP A 141 -14.57 -27.21 20.58
C ASP A 141 -14.81 -27.28 22.10
#